data_AF-X0PUS3-F1
#
_entry.id   AF-X0PUS3-F1
#
_cell.length_a   1.000
_cell.length_b   1.000
_cell.length_c   1.000
_cell.angle_alpha   90.00
_cell.angle_beta   90.00
_cell.angle_gamma   90.00
#
_symmetry.space_group_name_H-M   'P 1'
#
loop_
_entity.id
_entity.type
_entity.pdbx_description
1 polymer ?
#
loop_
_entity_poly.entity_id
_entity_poly.type
_entity_poly.pdbx_seq_one_letter_code
_entity_poly.pdbx_strand_id
1 'polypeptide(L)'
;MTDQHEKWRPPTHLPVLVTDSSIEDGETPPPEVGVIGEFPLLFQEFPTDPADPSIVTLRASAEPLYSGKPTRQQPGTGEQWWDWAVLLRGVGWTATWYTRRPVLGQIEVTGRLIGDLAYATTGRIRGRITRVQVAADRYHRDPDIPPSSWKQIPGTRHYREVTTAPRFFGVTRTTDPEAPTDGICEVGVLVDLDLTDVPPPPLRPSVVPGAVSAHGLDLWVVDRELPLVVRLDSNRHIIEYTLAGQIFDNPPAIRTRRVWAHAEGCWVGGWDGIYHCNLGGTVERCADPRRRRPRRGPARRGGAEPKRCRAVAGPIGSGSGIEQCQRVGRPRVDVRRR
;
A
#
# COMPACT_ATOMS: atom_id res chain seq x y z
N MET A 1 43.57 -17.13 19.23
CA MET A 1 42.57 -17.22 20.31
C MET A 1 41.57 -16.11 20.03
N THR A 2 40.59 -16.39 19.16
CA THR A 2 39.18 -16.74 19.48
C THR A 2 38.39 -15.49 19.87
N ASP A 3 37.23 -15.15 19.34
CA ASP A 3 36.32 -15.70 18.33
C ASP A 3 35.17 -14.68 18.33
N GLN A 4 35.04 -13.79 17.33
CA GLN A 4 33.86 -12.90 17.21
C GLN A 4 33.55 -12.62 15.74
N HIS A 5 33.42 -13.68 14.95
CA HIS A 5 32.31 -13.71 14.01
C HIS A 5 31.19 -14.44 14.71
N GLU A 6 30.54 -13.73 15.65
CA GLU A 6 29.23 -14.14 16.11
C GLU A 6 28.35 -14.16 14.85
N LYS A 7 28.19 -15.37 14.28
CA LYS A 7 27.32 -15.65 13.13
C LYS A 7 25.91 -15.32 13.59
N TRP A 8 25.56 -14.06 13.44
CA TRP A 8 24.28 -13.53 13.84
C TRP A 8 23.22 -14.27 13.04
N ARG A 9 22.35 -15.00 13.73
CA ARG A 9 21.29 -15.74 13.07
C ARG A 9 20.19 -14.74 12.71
N PRO A 10 19.77 -14.66 11.44
CA PRO A 10 18.64 -13.83 11.09
C PRO A 10 17.41 -14.26 11.89
N PRO A 11 16.55 -13.32 12.31
CA PRO A 11 15.33 -13.66 13.02
C PRO A 11 14.49 -14.57 12.12
N THR A 12 14.17 -15.75 12.63
CA THR A 12 13.31 -16.73 11.96
C THR A 12 11.85 -16.49 12.28
N HIS A 13 11.57 -15.75 13.35
CA HIS A 13 10.24 -15.37 13.79
C HIS A 13 10.12 -13.85 13.79
N LEU A 14 9.04 -13.31 13.21
CA LEU A 14 8.79 -11.87 13.20
C LEU A 14 7.36 -11.55 13.64
N PRO A 15 7.20 -10.65 14.62
CA PRO A 15 5.89 -10.11 14.95
C PRO A 15 5.46 -9.10 13.89
N VAL A 16 4.22 -9.22 13.43
CA VAL A 16 3.57 -8.30 12.49
C VAL A 16 2.24 -7.85 13.06
N LEU A 17 2.04 -6.55 13.19
CA LEU A 17 0.76 -5.97 13.59
C LEU A 17 -0.11 -5.78 12.35
N VAL A 18 -1.07 -6.66 12.12
CA VAL A 18 -2.06 -6.56 11.05
C VAL A 18 -3.18 -5.65 11.52
N THR A 19 -3.49 -4.61 10.74
CA THR A 19 -4.49 -3.60 11.12
C THR A 19 -5.91 -4.17 11.03
N ASP A 20 -6.81 -3.61 11.84
CA ASP A 20 -8.25 -3.88 11.76
C ASP A 20 -8.80 -3.66 10.33
N SER A 21 -8.39 -2.55 9.72
CA SER A 21 -8.89 -2.07 8.44
C SER A 21 -8.59 -3.05 7.31
N SER A 22 -7.37 -3.60 7.27
CA SER A 22 -6.94 -4.61 6.29
C SER A 22 -7.69 -5.93 6.42
N ILE A 23 -8.21 -6.26 7.60
CA ILE A 23 -9.00 -7.48 7.82
C ILE A 23 -10.48 -7.23 7.50
N GLU A 24 -11.02 -6.11 7.97
CA GLU A 24 -12.44 -5.76 7.81
C GLU A 24 -12.83 -5.47 6.36
N ASP A 25 -11.93 -4.86 5.57
CA ASP A 25 -12.13 -4.60 4.15
C ASP A 25 -11.95 -5.85 3.26
N GLY A 26 -11.44 -6.93 3.85
CA GLY A 26 -11.20 -8.21 3.18
C GLY A 26 -9.93 -8.26 2.33
N GLU A 27 -9.04 -7.27 2.43
CA GLU A 27 -7.74 -7.31 1.78
C GLU A 27 -6.88 -8.46 2.33
N THR A 28 -6.91 -8.62 3.65
CA THR A 28 -6.24 -9.68 4.40
C THR A 28 -7.28 -10.63 5.00
N PRO A 29 -7.25 -11.94 4.71
CA PRO A 29 -8.12 -12.89 5.40
C PRO A 29 -7.79 -12.90 6.91
N PRO A 30 -8.78 -13.09 7.81
CA PRO A 30 -8.52 -13.15 9.24
C PRO A 30 -7.38 -14.13 9.59
N PRO A 31 -6.27 -13.66 10.19
CA PRO A 31 -5.14 -14.52 10.50
C PRO A 31 -5.50 -15.70 11.39
N GLU A 32 -4.97 -16.89 11.09
CA GLU A 32 -5.23 -18.12 11.82
C GLU A 32 -3.94 -18.88 12.08
N VAL A 33 -3.78 -19.41 13.30
CA VAL A 33 -2.62 -20.21 13.69
C VAL A 33 -2.51 -21.45 12.78
N GLY A 34 -1.30 -21.71 12.29
CA GLY A 34 -0.97 -22.81 11.39
C GLY A 34 -1.10 -22.48 9.90
N VAL A 35 -1.81 -21.41 9.55
CA VAL A 35 -1.98 -20.97 8.15
C VAL A 35 -0.76 -20.17 7.69
N ILE A 36 -0.45 -20.22 6.38
CA ILE A 36 0.55 -19.34 5.78
C ILE A 36 -0.07 -17.95 5.58
N GLY A 37 0.44 -16.97 6.32
CA GLY A 37 0.08 -15.57 6.14
C GLY A 37 0.98 -14.89 5.12
N GLU A 38 0.39 -14.04 4.29
CA GLU A 38 1.08 -13.16 3.34
C GLU A 38 0.61 -11.74 3.58
N PHE A 39 1.51 -10.85 4.01
CA PHE A 39 1.13 -9.49 4.37
C PHE A 39 1.92 -8.46 3.57
N PRO A 40 1.24 -7.43 3.02
CA PRO A 40 1.91 -6.18 2.65
C PRO A 40 2.53 -5.57 3.92
N LEU A 41 3.80 -5.16 3.87
CA LEU A 41 4.52 -4.70 5.04
C LEU A 41 4.94 -3.25 4.96
N LEU A 42 4.53 -2.48 5.96
CA LEU A 42 5.09 -1.19 6.31
C LEU A 42 6.00 -1.36 7.54
N PHE A 43 7.03 -0.53 7.64
CA PHE A 43 7.79 -0.35 8.87
C PHE A 43 7.57 1.07 9.39
N GLN A 44 7.23 1.18 10.68
CA GLN A 44 7.10 2.45 11.38
C GLN A 44 8.08 2.49 12.56
N GLU A 45 8.94 3.51 12.60
CA GLU A 45 9.86 3.70 13.73
C GLU A 45 9.06 4.02 15.00
N PHE A 46 9.41 3.31 16.08
CA PHE A 46 8.93 3.58 17.43
C PHE A 46 10.10 3.45 18.41
N PRO A 47 10.11 4.22 19.52
CA PRO A 47 11.05 3.98 20.61
C PRO A 47 10.91 2.55 21.14
N THR A 48 12.00 1.96 21.64
CA THR A 48 11.95 0.66 22.32
C THR A 48 10.99 0.72 23.50
N ASP A 49 10.05 -0.23 23.56
CA ASP A 49 9.17 -0.46 24.70
C ASP A 49 9.18 -1.95 25.05
N PRO A 50 9.84 -2.36 26.14
CA PRO A 50 9.86 -3.77 26.55
C PRO A 50 8.47 -4.36 26.87
N ALA A 51 7.47 -3.51 27.13
CA ALA A 51 6.10 -3.95 27.40
C ALA A 51 5.31 -4.24 26.12
N ASP A 52 5.78 -3.79 24.96
CA ASP A 52 5.08 -3.95 23.68
C ASP A 52 5.82 -4.94 22.76
N PRO A 53 5.37 -6.22 22.70
CA PRO A 53 5.98 -7.23 21.84
C PRO A 53 5.86 -6.94 20.33
N SER A 54 5.08 -5.95 19.90
CA SER A 54 5.04 -5.53 18.48
C SER A 54 6.25 -4.68 18.07
N ILE A 55 6.99 -4.12 19.04
CA ILE A 55 8.16 -3.29 18.77
C ILE A 55 9.42 -4.16 18.79
N VAL A 56 10.12 -4.18 17.67
CA VAL A 56 11.32 -4.99 17.46
C VAL A 56 12.46 -4.17 16.90
N THR A 57 13.69 -4.59 17.21
CA THR A 57 14.91 -4.09 16.58
C THR A 57 15.32 -5.04 15.46
N LEU A 58 15.42 -4.52 14.24
CA LEU A 58 15.66 -5.28 13.02
C LEU A 58 16.94 -4.79 12.34
N ARG A 59 17.70 -5.72 11.78
CA ARG A 59 18.79 -5.43 10.85
C ARG A 59 18.31 -5.64 9.42
N ALA A 60 18.58 -4.67 8.55
CA ALA A 60 18.13 -4.71 7.16
C ALA A 60 19.09 -3.94 6.23
N SER A 61 19.01 -4.26 4.94
CA SER A 61 19.53 -3.42 3.87
C SER A 61 18.48 -2.38 3.49
N ALA A 62 18.82 -1.10 3.53
CA ALA A 62 18.00 0.00 3.06
C ALA A 62 18.34 0.34 1.60
N GLU A 63 17.33 0.28 0.74
CA GLU A 63 17.40 0.61 -0.68
C GLU A 63 16.38 1.69 -1.03
N PRO A 64 16.68 2.62 -1.94
CA PRO A 64 15.74 3.67 -2.29
C PRO A 64 14.56 3.07 -3.06
N LEU A 65 13.33 3.41 -2.67
CA LEU A 65 12.16 3.11 -3.49
C LEU A 65 11.96 4.19 -4.55
N TYR A 66 11.38 3.79 -5.68
CA TYR A 66 10.98 4.68 -6.77
C TYR A 66 12.16 5.48 -7.34
N SER A 67 12.02 6.80 -7.43
CA SER A 67 13.08 7.69 -7.91
C SER A 67 14.13 8.05 -6.85
N GLY A 68 13.97 7.57 -5.61
CA GLY A 68 14.79 7.96 -4.45
C GLY A 68 14.61 9.42 -3.99
N LYS A 69 13.72 10.18 -4.62
CA LYS A 69 13.41 11.57 -4.25
C LYS A 69 12.41 11.63 -3.11
N PRO A 70 12.59 12.55 -2.14
CA PRO A 70 11.63 12.70 -1.07
C PRO A 70 10.31 13.29 -1.56
N THR A 71 9.23 12.94 -0.87
CA THR A 71 7.90 13.51 -1.07
C THR A 71 7.60 14.48 0.06
N ARG A 72 7.06 15.66 -0.28
CA ARG A 72 6.62 16.64 0.73
C ARG A 72 5.29 16.17 1.31
N GLN A 73 5.27 15.91 2.60
CA GLN A 73 4.04 15.72 3.36
C GLN A 73 3.54 17.07 3.86
N GLN A 74 2.23 17.24 3.75
CA GLN A 74 1.52 18.39 4.30
C GLN A 74 0.14 17.91 4.77
N PRO A 75 0.06 17.32 5.97
CA PRO A 75 -1.24 17.06 6.59
C PRO A 75 -2.03 18.36 6.78
N GLY A 76 -3.34 18.23 6.92
CA GLY A 76 -4.26 19.36 7.16
C GLY A 76 -3.99 20.15 8.45
N THR A 77 -3.06 19.68 9.30
CA THR A 77 -2.62 20.32 10.54
C THR A 77 -1.63 21.47 10.33
N GLY A 78 -1.18 21.71 9.10
CA GLY A 78 -0.24 22.80 8.76
C GLY A 78 1.23 22.45 8.96
N GLU A 79 1.53 21.32 9.61
CA GLU A 79 2.88 20.76 9.66
C GLU A 79 3.33 20.29 8.27
N GLN A 80 4.64 20.37 8.03
CA GLN A 80 5.23 19.93 6.78
C GLN A 80 6.56 19.23 7.04
N TRP A 81 6.77 18.13 6.33
CA TRP A 81 8.05 17.43 6.36
C TRP A 81 8.32 16.75 5.02
N TRP A 82 9.52 16.22 4.89
CA TRP A 82 9.93 15.44 3.73
C TRP A 82 10.10 13.98 4.15
N ASP A 83 9.50 13.07 3.39
CA ASP A 83 9.68 11.64 3.58
C ASP A 83 10.39 11.01 2.39
N TRP A 84 11.40 10.19 2.69
CA TRP A 84 12.03 9.29 1.74
C TRP A 84 11.35 7.93 1.84
N ALA A 85 10.91 7.40 0.70
CA ALA A 85 10.44 6.03 0.61
C ALA A 85 11.65 5.10 0.45
N VAL A 86 11.81 4.18 1.39
CA VAL A 86 12.91 3.22 1.47
C VAL A 86 12.34 1.81 1.54
N LEU A 87 12.97 0.87 0.84
CA LEU A 87 12.71 -0.56 1.01
C LEU A 87 13.72 -1.08 2.02
N LEU A 88 13.22 -1.57 3.15
CA LEU A 88 13.99 -2.38 4.07
C LEU A 88 13.95 -3.82 3.57
N ARG A 89 15.11 -4.45 3.41
CA ARG A 89 15.24 -5.85 3.03
C ARG A 89 15.96 -6.61 4.12
N GLY A 90 15.25 -7.53 4.77
CA GLY A 90 15.79 -8.52 5.68
C GLY A 90 15.76 -9.92 5.07
N VAL A 91 16.11 -10.93 5.87
CA VAL A 91 16.06 -12.34 5.43
C VAL A 91 14.60 -12.80 5.44
N GLY A 92 14.03 -13.06 4.26
CA GLY A 92 12.66 -13.57 4.11
C GLY A 92 11.55 -12.51 4.17
N TRP A 93 11.90 -11.23 4.30
CA TRP A 93 10.92 -10.14 4.36
C TRP A 93 11.46 -8.84 3.74
N THR A 94 10.53 -8.01 3.30
CA THR A 94 10.78 -6.61 2.93
C THR A 94 9.72 -5.71 3.55
N ALA A 95 10.04 -4.47 3.87
CA ALA A 95 9.07 -3.49 4.37
C ALA A 95 9.27 -2.14 3.69
N THR A 96 8.19 -1.46 3.33
CA THR A 96 8.27 -0.05 2.95
C THR A 96 8.40 0.79 4.21
N TRP A 97 9.35 1.72 4.19
CA TRP A 97 9.61 2.63 5.28
C TRP A 97 9.61 4.06 4.76
N TYR A 98 8.74 4.89 5.35
CA TYR A 98 8.73 6.33 5.11
C TYR A 98 9.52 7.01 6.23
N THR A 99 10.71 7.48 5.89
CA THR A 99 11.65 8.03 6.86
C THR A 99 11.88 9.51 6.64
N ARG A 100 12.07 10.26 7.73
CA ARG A 100 12.35 11.71 7.72
C ARG A 100 13.79 12.05 7.37
N ARG A 101 14.61 11.03 7.12
CA ARG A 101 16.04 11.17 6.79
C ARG A 101 16.41 10.25 5.64
N PRO A 102 17.31 10.66 4.73
CA PRO A 102 17.83 9.76 3.71
C PRO A 102 18.68 8.66 4.36
N VAL A 103 18.40 7.40 4.03
CA VAL A 103 19.11 6.23 4.59
C VAL A 103 19.34 5.20 3.49
N LEU A 104 20.54 4.62 3.45
CA LEU A 104 20.96 3.60 2.50
C LEU A 104 21.93 2.61 3.15
N GLY A 105 21.95 1.37 2.66
CA GLY A 105 22.89 0.33 3.08
C GLY A 105 22.45 -0.42 4.34
N GLN A 106 23.37 -1.09 5.00
CA GLN A 106 23.08 -1.90 6.18
C GLN A 106 22.75 -1.00 7.38
N ILE A 107 21.61 -1.26 8.01
CA ILE A 107 21.13 -0.49 9.17
C ILE A 107 20.53 -1.40 10.24
N GLU A 108 20.45 -0.85 11.44
CA GLU A 108 19.68 -1.37 12.56
C GLU A 108 18.58 -0.34 12.90
N VAL A 109 17.32 -0.78 12.94
CA VAL A 109 16.16 0.09 13.16
C VAL A 109 15.20 -0.54 14.17
N THR A 110 14.60 0.30 15.02
CA THR A 110 13.62 -0.13 16.03
C THR A 110 12.25 0.41 15.67
N GLY A 111 11.24 -0.46 15.70
CA GLY A 111 9.89 -0.09 15.32
C GLY A 111 8.95 -1.27 15.17
N ARG A 112 7.82 -1.05 14.51
CA ARG A 112 6.80 -2.06 14.27
C ARG A 112 6.77 -2.42 12.79
N LEU A 113 6.65 -3.72 12.50
CA LEU A 113 6.22 -4.21 11.20
C LEU A 113 4.69 -4.21 11.19
N ILE A 114 4.10 -3.51 10.24
CA ILE A 114 2.65 -3.33 10.14
C ILE A 114 2.17 -4.00 8.86
N GLY A 115 1.27 -4.98 9.02
CA GLY A 115 0.54 -5.64 7.96
C GLY A 115 -0.65 -4.78 7.55
N ASP A 116 -0.46 -3.86 6.61
CA ASP A 116 -1.46 -2.84 6.28
C ASP A 116 -1.53 -2.55 4.78
N LEU A 117 -2.74 -2.14 4.37
CA LEU A 117 -3.18 -1.68 3.06
C LEU A 117 -2.11 -1.72 1.93
N ALA A 118 -2.21 -2.72 1.06
CA ALA A 118 -1.28 -3.01 -0.03
C ALA A 118 -1.13 -1.87 -1.04
N TYR A 119 -2.08 -0.93 -1.10
CA TYR A 119 -1.97 0.22 -2.02
C TYR A 119 -0.83 1.18 -1.63
N ALA A 120 -0.44 1.19 -0.35
CA ALA A 120 0.54 2.14 0.20
C ALA A 120 1.96 1.57 0.28
N THR A 121 2.15 0.26 0.10
CA THR A 121 3.44 -0.40 0.34
C THR A 121 3.91 -1.27 -0.83
N THR A 122 5.22 -1.48 -0.88
CA THR A 122 5.92 -2.45 -1.75
C THR A 122 6.48 -3.61 -0.93
N GLY A 123 6.65 -3.44 0.39
CA GLY A 123 7.17 -4.47 1.28
C GLY A 123 6.21 -5.66 1.41
N ARG A 124 6.76 -6.85 1.64
CA ARG A 124 6.01 -8.10 1.82
C ARG A 124 6.69 -9.01 2.85
N ILE A 125 5.88 -9.85 3.48
CA ILE A 125 6.35 -11.00 4.27
C ILE A 125 5.44 -12.18 4.04
N ARG A 126 6.02 -13.37 4.13
CA ARG A 126 5.31 -14.62 4.06
C ARG A 126 5.85 -15.56 5.12
N GLY A 127 4.98 -16.13 5.93
CA GLY A 127 5.36 -16.96 7.05
C GLY A 127 4.21 -17.82 7.56
N ARG A 128 4.52 -18.92 8.24
CA ARG A 128 3.50 -19.65 8.99
C ARG A 128 3.14 -18.87 10.24
N ILE A 129 1.85 -18.63 10.43
CA ILE A 129 1.34 -17.98 11.63
C ILE A 129 1.47 -18.97 12.79
N THR A 130 2.27 -18.63 13.79
CA THR A 130 2.50 -19.46 14.98
C THR A 130 1.70 -18.98 16.18
N ARG A 131 1.36 -17.69 16.22
CA ARG A 131 0.55 -17.07 17.27
C ARG A 131 -0.28 -15.93 16.70
N VAL A 132 -1.49 -15.75 17.24
CA VAL A 132 -2.37 -14.60 16.93
C VAL A 132 -2.84 -13.99 18.24
N GLN A 133 -2.71 -12.67 18.37
CA GLN A 133 -3.18 -11.92 19.53
C GLN A 133 -3.95 -10.69 19.08
N VAL A 134 -5.18 -10.53 19.53
CA VAL A 134 -5.95 -9.29 19.30
C VAL A 134 -5.31 -8.17 20.11
N ALA A 135 -4.93 -7.10 19.43
CA ALA A 135 -4.33 -5.91 20.02
C ALA A 135 -5.45 -4.90 20.30
N ALA A 136 -5.46 -4.35 21.51
CA ALA A 136 -6.41 -3.32 21.89
C ALA A 136 -5.74 -2.18 22.65
N ASP A 137 -6.15 -0.96 22.33
CA ASP A 137 -5.63 0.28 22.89
C ASP A 137 -6.73 1.04 23.65
N ARG A 138 -6.34 1.82 24.65
CA ARG A 138 -7.24 2.81 25.24
C ARG A 138 -7.19 4.11 24.46
N TYR A 139 -8.35 4.72 24.28
CA TYR A 139 -8.51 6.02 23.68
C TYR A 139 -9.22 6.96 24.64
N HIS A 140 -8.81 8.23 24.61
CA HIS A 140 -9.44 9.32 25.33
C HIS A 140 -9.97 10.36 24.36
N ARG A 141 -11.13 10.93 24.67
CA ARG A 141 -11.69 12.07 23.96
C ARG A 141 -11.79 13.27 24.89
N ASP A 142 -11.16 14.37 24.49
CA ASP A 142 -11.23 15.62 25.27
C ASP A 142 -12.67 16.17 25.25
N PRO A 143 -13.37 16.23 26.40
CA PRO A 143 -14.76 16.69 26.44
C PRO A 143 -14.88 18.20 26.22
N ASP A 144 -13.83 18.97 26.50
CA ASP A 144 -13.87 20.43 26.55
C ASP A 144 -13.60 21.08 25.18
N ILE A 145 -13.24 20.28 24.17
CA ILE A 145 -12.93 20.75 22.82
C ILE A 145 -13.83 20.08 21.77
N PRO A 146 -15.04 20.59 21.48
CA PRO A 146 -15.89 20.05 20.41
C PRO A 146 -15.55 20.68 19.04
N PRO A 147 -15.34 19.89 17.96
CA PRO A 147 -15.27 18.44 17.89
C PRO A 147 -13.86 17.88 18.17
N SER A 148 -13.70 17.12 19.26
CA SER A 148 -12.44 16.43 19.59
C SER A 148 -12.40 15.05 18.94
N SER A 149 -11.25 14.72 18.36
CA SER A 149 -10.94 13.37 17.91
C SER A 149 -10.57 12.47 19.10
N TRP A 150 -10.84 11.18 18.96
CA TRP A 150 -10.31 10.17 19.86
C TRP A 150 -8.79 10.13 19.72
N LYS A 151 -8.07 10.18 20.84
CA LYS A 151 -6.62 10.10 20.91
C LYS A 151 -6.23 8.83 21.66
N GLN A 152 -5.35 8.03 21.06
CA GLN A 152 -4.78 6.86 21.73
C GLN A 152 -4.02 7.32 22.98
N ILE A 153 -4.20 6.61 24.09
CA ILE A 153 -3.40 6.77 25.31
C ILE A 153 -2.17 5.85 25.17
N PRO A 154 -0.95 6.40 25.05
CA PRO A 154 0.26 5.59 24.88
C PRO A 154 0.47 4.61 26.05
N GLY A 155 1.08 3.45 25.77
CA GLY A 155 1.41 2.45 26.80
C GLY A 155 0.21 1.65 27.36
N THR A 156 -0.99 1.82 26.79
CA THR A 156 -2.20 1.09 27.23
C THR A 156 -2.53 -0.13 26.39
N ARG A 157 -1.64 -0.47 25.44
CA ARG A 157 -1.84 -1.60 24.54
C ARG A 157 -1.84 -2.90 25.33
N HIS A 158 -2.83 -3.74 25.07
CA HIS A 158 -2.89 -5.09 25.62
C HIS A 158 -3.22 -6.09 24.52
N TYR A 159 -2.86 -7.35 24.80
CA TYR A 159 -2.92 -8.44 23.84
C TYR A 159 -3.75 -9.60 24.40
N ARG A 160 -4.69 -10.09 23.61
CA ARG A 160 -5.51 -11.26 23.94
C ARG A 160 -5.27 -12.34 22.91
N GLU A 161 -4.74 -13.49 23.35
CA GLU A 161 -4.46 -14.61 22.47
C GLU A 161 -5.75 -15.23 21.91
N VAL A 162 -5.70 -15.59 20.62
CA VAL A 162 -6.78 -16.27 19.90
C VAL A 162 -6.17 -17.26 18.91
N THR A 163 -6.95 -18.28 18.50
CA THR A 163 -6.53 -19.19 17.43
C THR A 163 -6.77 -18.60 16.05
N THR A 164 -7.85 -17.83 15.91
CA THR A 164 -8.27 -17.15 14.68
C THR A 164 -8.65 -15.72 15.01
N ALA A 165 -8.17 -14.78 14.21
CA ALA A 165 -8.50 -13.38 14.33
C ALA A 165 -10.00 -13.13 14.13
N PRO A 166 -10.59 -12.17 14.85
CA PRO A 166 -11.95 -11.73 14.56
C PRO A 166 -11.99 -11.07 13.17
N ARG A 167 -13.13 -11.21 12.49
CA ARG A 167 -13.38 -10.52 11.21
C ARG A 167 -13.72 -9.04 11.40
N PHE A 168 -14.31 -8.70 12.55
CA PHE A 168 -14.75 -7.35 12.90
C PHE A 168 -14.25 -7.02 14.30
N PHE A 169 -13.74 -5.81 14.46
CA PHE A 169 -13.10 -5.33 15.67
C PHE A 169 -14.04 -4.39 16.43
N GLY A 170 -14.08 -4.57 17.74
CA GLY A 170 -15.01 -3.85 18.60
C GLY A 170 -14.44 -2.55 19.15
N VAL A 171 -15.31 -1.54 19.29
CA VAL A 171 -15.10 -0.43 20.22
C VAL A 171 -15.97 -0.65 21.45
N THR A 172 -15.33 -0.87 22.59
CA THR A 172 -16.03 -0.95 23.88
C THR A 172 -15.86 0.37 24.61
N ARG A 173 -16.96 1.11 24.80
CA ARG A 173 -16.95 2.25 25.71
C ARG A 173 -16.77 1.76 27.13
N THR A 174 -16.00 2.48 27.93
CA THR A 174 -15.94 2.22 29.37
C THR A 174 -17.35 2.32 29.94
N THR A 175 -17.73 1.35 30.78
CA THR A 175 -18.96 1.42 31.58
C THR A 175 -18.76 2.25 32.84
N ASP A 176 -17.58 2.85 33.00
CA ASP A 176 -17.22 3.70 34.13
C ASP A 176 -17.93 5.06 34.00
N PRO A 177 -18.86 5.37 34.93
CA PRO A 177 -19.56 6.66 34.93
C PRO A 177 -18.61 7.85 35.10
N GLU A 178 -17.42 7.65 35.68
CA GLU A 178 -16.42 8.70 35.92
C GLU A 178 -15.49 8.94 34.72
N ALA A 179 -15.45 8.01 33.76
CA ALA A 179 -14.62 8.12 32.54
C ALA A 179 -15.44 7.89 31.25
N PRO A 180 -16.52 8.65 30.99
CA PRO A 180 -17.38 8.48 29.80
C PRO A 180 -16.68 8.86 28.49
N THR A 181 -15.52 9.52 28.59
CA THR A 181 -14.66 9.96 27.50
C THR A 181 -13.56 8.97 27.15
N ASP A 182 -13.50 7.84 27.86
CA ASP A 182 -12.54 6.78 27.62
C ASP A 182 -13.19 5.60 26.87
N GLY A 183 -12.37 4.85 26.14
CA GLY A 183 -12.82 3.66 25.43
C GLY A 183 -11.68 2.72 25.16
N ILE A 184 -12.01 1.44 24.98
CA ILE A 184 -11.08 0.42 24.50
C ILE A 184 -11.46 0.12 23.06
N CYS A 185 -10.49 0.22 22.17
CA CYS A 185 -10.64 -0.13 20.76
C CYS A 185 -9.71 -1.29 20.47
N GLU A 186 -10.26 -2.38 19.92
CA GLU A 186 -9.41 -3.37 19.26
C GLU A 186 -8.90 -2.73 17.95
N VAL A 187 -7.60 -2.77 17.71
CA VAL A 187 -6.92 -2.03 16.62
C VAL A 187 -6.33 -2.96 15.55
N GLY A 188 -6.57 -4.25 15.67
CA GLY A 188 -6.04 -5.30 14.80
C GLY A 188 -5.50 -6.50 15.58
N VAL A 189 -4.59 -7.24 14.96
CA VAL A 189 -3.97 -8.43 15.55
C VAL A 189 -2.46 -8.42 15.39
N LEU A 190 -1.74 -8.78 16.45
CA LEU A 190 -0.33 -9.14 16.40
C LEU A 190 -0.20 -10.61 16.03
N VAL A 191 0.52 -10.90 14.96
CA VAL A 191 0.82 -12.26 14.51
C VAL A 191 2.31 -12.53 14.58
N ASP A 192 2.70 -13.70 15.08
CA ASP A 192 4.09 -14.16 15.02
C ASP A 192 4.28 -15.11 13.84
N LEU A 193 5.16 -14.74 12.92
CA LEU A 193 5.39 -15.49 11.68
C LEU A 193 6.70 -16.26 11.71
N ASP A 194 6.66 -17.58 11.52
CA ASP A 194 7.84 -18.38 11.19
C ASP A 194 8.14 -18.29 9.69
N LEU A 195 9.30 -17.74 9.35
CA LEU A 195 9.76 -17.55 7.97
C LEU A 195 10.45 -18.78 7.38
N THR A 196 10.73 -19.79 8.20
CA THR A 196 11.45 -21.00 7.80
C THR A 196 10.51 -22.15 7.46
N ASP A 197 9.36 -22.23 8.12
CA ASP A 197 8.30 -23.19 7.82
C ASP A 197 7.33 -22.65 6.76
N VAL A 198 7.85 -22.42 5.56
CA VAL A 198 7.09 -21.88 4.45
C VAL A 198 7.35 -22.69 3.18
N PRO A 199 6.35 -23.36 2.60
CA PRO A 199 6.54 -24.05 1.32
C PRO A 199 6.90 -23.03 0.24
N PRO A 200 7.68 -23.36 -0.79
CA PRO A 200 7.95 -22.44 -1.90
C PRO A 200 6.65 -21.86 -2.47
N PRO A 201 6.63 -20.57 -2.87
CA PRO A 201 5.46 -20.01 -3.53
C PRO A 201 5.15 -20.82 -4.80
N PRO A 202 3.87 -20.93 -5.18
CA PRO A 202 3.50 -21.60 -6.42
C PRO A 202 4.17 -20.92 -7.62
N LEU A 203 4.41 -21.70 -8.68
CA LEU A 203 4.91 -21.13 -9.92
C LEU A 203 3.92 -20.06 -10.41
N ARG A 204 4.47 -18.91 -10.76
CA ARG A 204 3.71 -17.81 -11.33
C ARG A 204 3.02 -18.28 -12.62
N PRO A 205 1.73 -17.98 -12.81
CA PRO A 205 1.09 -18.15 -14.11
C PRO A 205 1.84 -17.40 -15.21
N SER A 206 1.69 -17.82 -16.47
CA SER A 206 2.30 -17.13 -17.62
C SER A 206 1.89 -15.65 -17.69
N VAL A 207 0.62 -15.37 -17.34
CA VAL A 207 0.07 -14.01 -17.25
C VAL A 207 -0.65 -13.84 -15.92
N VAL A 208 -0.32 -12.77 -15.19
CA VAL A 208 -1.09 -12.30 -14.04
C VAL A 208 -1.86 -11.05 -14.48
N PRO A 209 -3.19 -11.11 -14.70
CA PRO A 209 -3.93 -9.98 -15.23
C PRO A 209 -3.86 -8.75 -14.30
N GLY A 210 -3.32 -7.65 -14.83
CA GLY A 210 -3.28 -6.34 -14.19
C GLY A 210 -4.36 -5.40 -14.71
N ALA A 211 -4.55 -5.37 -16.02
CA ALA A 211 -5.61 -4.60 -16.68
C ALA A 211 -6.05 -5.31 -17.96
N VAL A 212 -7.33 -5.14 -18.32
CA VAL A 212 -7.92 -5.77 -19.50
C VAL A 212 -8.67 -4.70 -20.30
N SER A 213 -8.55 -4.76 -21.62
CA SER A 213 -9.31 -3.94 -22.56
C SER A 213 -9.63 -4.75 -23.81
N ALA A 214 -10.70 -4.39 -24.52
CA ALA A 214 -11.09 -5.08 -25.73
C ALA A 214 -11.50 -4.07 -26.80
N HIS A 215 -11.25 -4.42 -28.06
CA HIS A 215 -11.76 -3.68 -29.20
C HIS A 215 -12.19 -4.67 -30.30
N GLY A 216 -13.46 -4.64 -30.68
CA GLY A 216 -14.03 -5.66 -31.55
C GLY A 216 -13.97 -7.03 -30.89
N LEU A 217 -13.29 -7.98 -31.53
CA LEU A 217 -13.09 -9.35 -31.02
C LEU A 217 -11.70 -9.57 -30.41
N ASP A 218 -10.84 -8.55 -30.42
CA ASP A 218 -9.50 -8.64 -29.84
C ASP A 218 -9.54 -8.27 -28.35
N LEU A 219 -9.04 -9.17 -27.51
CA LEU A 219 -8.86 -8.95 -26.08
C LEU A 219 -7.38 -8.67 -25.78
N TRP A 220 -7.12 -7.63 -25.01
CA TRP A 220 -5.79 -7.21 -24.60
C TRP A 220 -5.67 -7.26 -23.09
N VAL A 221 -4.66 -7.96 -22.60
CA VAL A 221 -4.36 -8.14 -21.18
C VAL A 221 -2.97 -7.63 -20.91
N VAL A 222 -2.83 -6.67 -20.00
CA VAL A 222 -1.52 -6.28 -19.49
C VAL A 222 -1.22 -7.06 -18.24
N ASP A 223 -0.03 -7.64 -18.21
CA ASP A 223 0.48 -8.31 -17.05
C ASP A 223 0.73 -7.31 -15.90
N ARG A 224 0.35 -7.71 -14.68
CA ARG A 224 0.43 -6.87 -13.48
C ARG A 224 1.87 -6.54 -13.08
N GLU A 225 2.79 -7.46 -13.30
CA GLU A 225 4.16 -7.43 -12.74
C GLU A 225 5.19 -7.31 -13.86
N LEU A 226 5.06 -8.14 -14.90
CA LEU A 226 5.99 -8.18 -16.01
C LEU A 226 5.65 -7.10 -17.04
N PRO A 227 6.64 -6.57 -17.78
CA PRO A 227 6.42 -5.66 -18.91
C PRO A 227 5.89 -6.45 -20.13
N LEU A 228 4.77 -7.13 -19.96
CA LEU A 228 4.16 -8.03 -20.94
C LEU A 228 2.72 -7.59 -21.23
N VAL A 229 2.36 -7.58 -22.51
CA VAL A 229 0.97 -7.47 -22.97
C VAL A 229 0.65 -8.69 -23.80
N VAL A 230 -0.53 -9.25 -23.58
CA VAL A 230 -1.03 -10.38 -24.34
C VAL A 230 -2.27 -9.96 -25.10
N ARG A 231 -2.28 -10.22 -26.41
CA ARG A 231 -3.45 -10.13 -27.25
C ARG A 231 -4.00 -11.52 -27.50
N LEU A 232 -5.30 -11.69 -27.33
CA LEU A 232 -6.06 -12.84 -27.81
C LEU A 232 -6.94 -12.36 -28.97
N ASP A 233 -6.69 -12.88 -30.17
CA ASP A 233 -7.49 -12.55 -31.35
C ASP A 233 -8.81 -13.37 -31.43
N SER A 234 -9.63 -13.09 -32.44
CA SER A 234 -10.90 -13.78 -32.68
C SER A 234 -10.75 -15.29 -32.93
N ASN A 235 -9.59 -15.73 -33.40
CA ASN A 235 -9.25 -17.13 -33.65
C ASN A 235 -8.59 -17.79 -32.42
N ARG A 236 -8.53 -17.08 -31.29
CA ARG A 236 -7.86 -17.50 -30.05
C ARG A 236 -6.34 -17.66 -30.22
N HIS A 237 -5.73 -16.99 -31.19
CA HIS A 237 -4.28 -16.89 -31.24
C HIS A 237 -3.79 -15.91 -30.18
N ILE A 238 -2.70 -16.30 -29.53
CA ILE A 238 -2.04 -15.52 -28.50
C ILE A 238 -0.84 -14.83 -29.14
N ILE A 239 -0.77 -13.51 -29.03
CA ILE A 239 0.38 -12.71 -29.44
C ILE A 239 0.89 -11.98 -28.20
N GLU A 240 2.19 -12.14 -27.92
CA GLU A 240 2.87 -11.52 -26.80
C GLU A 240 3.68 -10.30 -27.23
N TYR A 241 3.59 -9.24 -26.44
CA TYR A 241 4.28 -7.97 -26.65
C TYR A 241 5.11 -7.65 -25.42
N THR A 242 6.44 -7.65 -25.57
CA THR A 242 7.37 -7.24 -24.51
C THR A 242 7.60 -5.75 -24.56
N LEU A 243 7.23 -5.05 -23.50
CA LEU A 243 7.45 -3.62 -23.34
C LEU A 243 8.90 -3.37 -22.89
N ALA A 244 9.52 -2.30 -23.39
CA ALA A 244 10.75 -1.75 -22.82
C ALA A 244 10.46 -0.96 -21.53
N GLY A 245 9.81 -1.61 -20.57
CA GLY A 245 9.34 -1.08 -19.30
C GLY A 245 9.98 -1.74 -18.09
N GLN A 246 9.62 -1.27 -16.90
CA GLN A 246 10.15 -1.80 -15.63
C GLN A 246 9.42 -3.09 -15.21
N ILE A 247 10.11 -4.06 -14.62
CA ILE A 247 9.44 -5.14 -13.89
C ILE A 247 8.94 -4.56 -12.57
N PHE A 248 7.64 -4.67 -12.32
CA PHE A 248 7.05 -4.29 -11.05
C PHE A 248 6.98 -5.51 -10.13
N ASP A 249 7.58 -5.39 -8.96
CA ASP A 249 7.42 -6.36 -7.88
C ASP A 249 6.07 -6.11 -7.20
N ASN A 250 5.05 -6.88 -7.60
CA ASN A 250 3.66 -6.85 -7.13
C ASN A 250 3.13 -5.43 -6.77
N PRO A 251 2.99 -4.55 -7.78
CA PRO A 251 2.73 -3.14 -7.56
C PRO A 251 1.35 -2.92 -6.93
N PRO A 252 1.19 -1.90 -6.07
CA PRO A 252 -0.12 -1.49 -5.58
C PRO A 252 -1.06 -1.17 -6.76
N ALA A 253 -2.37 -1.34 -6.59
CA ALA A 253 -3.38 -1.18 -7.65
C ALA A 253 -3.34 0.20 -8.36
N ILE A 254 -2.83 1.24 -7.69
CA ILE A 254 -2.63 2.58 -8.24
C ILE A 254 -1.39 2.71 -9.14
N ARG A 255 -0.52 1.70 -9.16
CA ARG A 255 0.74 1.65 -9.92
C ARG A 255 0.76 0.57 -11.00
N THR A 256 -0.32 -0.18 -11.17
CA THR A 256 -0.47 -1.12 -12.29
C THR A 256 -0.58 -0.36 -13.62
N ARG A 257 -0.05 -0.93 -14.69
CA ARG A 257 -0.30 -0.43 -16.05
C ARG A 257 -1.79 -0.47 -16.37
N ARG A 258 -2.24 0.45 -17.20
CA ARG A 258 -3.58 0.51 -17.78
C ARG A 258 -3.47 0.25 -19.27
N VAL A 259 -4.52 -0.33 -19.86
CA VAL A 259 -4.59 -0.64 -21.28
C VAL A 259 -5.86 -0.07 -21.89
N TRP A 260 -5.73 0.46 -23.11
CA TRP A 260 -6.83 0.97 -23.92
C TRP A 260 -6.70 0.42 -25.33
N ALA A 261 -7.54 -0.56 -25.66
CA ALA A 261 -7.61 -1.15 -26.99
C ALA A 261 -8.33 -0.23 -27.98
N HIS A 262 -7.90 -0.24 -29.24
CA HIS A 262 -8.51 0.46 -30.36
C HIS A 262 -8.32 -0.34 -31.66
N ALA A 263 -8.86 0.17 -32.77
CA ALA A 263 -8.91 -0.55 -34.06
C ALA A 263 -7.56 -0.96 -34.64
N GLU A 264 -6.46 -0.33 -34.23
CA GLU A 264 -5.11 -0.58 -34.79
C GLU A 264 -4.14 -1.18 -33.76
N GLY A 265 -4.62 -1.52 -32.55
CA GLY A 265 -3.77 -2.05 -31.49
C GLY A 265 -4.24 -1.65 -30.09
N CYS A 266 -3.29 -1.42 -29.19
CA CYS A 266 -3.59 -0.89 -27.86
C CYS A 266 -2.54 0.11 -27.37
N TRP A 267 -3.01 1.06 -26.56
CA TRP A 267 -2.17 1.92 -25.74
C TRP A 267 -2.00 1.29 -24.37
N VAL A 268 -0.76 1.27 -23.86
CA VAL A 268 -0.44 0.88 -22.48
C VAL A 268 0.22 2.04 -21.77
N GLY A 269 -0.35 2.46 -20.65
CA GLY A 269 0.16 3.57 -19.85
C GLY A 269 0.47 3.14 -18.43
N GLY A 270 1.61 3.60 -17.92
CA GLY A 270 2.05 3.33 -16.55
C GLY A 270 3.06 4.35 -16.07
N TRP A 271 3.59 4.11 -14.87
CA TRP A 271 4.61 4.97 -14.25
C TRP A 271 5.93 5.02 -15.03
N ASP A 272 6.20 3.99 -15.82
CA ASP A 272 7.41 3.83 -16.62
C ASP A 272 7.27 4.34 -18.07
N GLY A 273 6.06 4.75 -18.49
CA GLY A 273 5.85 5.41 -19.78
C GLY A 273 4.51 5.09 -20.44
N ILE A 274 4.40 5.50 -21.70
CA ILE A 274 3.29 5.16 -22.59
C ILE A 274 3.86 4.38 -23.78
N TYR A 275 3.22 3.28 -24.10
CA TYR A 275 3.61 2.34 -25.14
C TYR A 275 2.44 2.10 -26.09
N HIS A 276 2.73 1.99 -27.38
CA HIS A 276 1.80 1.52 -28.39
C HIS A 276 2.16 0.10 -28.80
N CYS A 277 1.19 -0.81 -28.76
CA CYS A 277 1.33 -2.15 -29.32
C CYS A 277 0.44 -2.21 -30.57
N ASN A 278 1.02 -2.47 -31.73
CA ASN A 278 0.24 -2.56 -32.97
C ASN A 278 -0.21 -3.99 -33.28
N LEU A 279 -1.13 -4.16 -34.22
CA LEU A 279 -1.60 -5.49 -34.62
C LEU A 279 -0.52 -6.37 -35.28
N GLY A 280 0.57 -5.75 -35.77
CA GLY A 280 1.69 -6.43 -36.42
C GLY A 280 2.74 -7.00 -35.47
N GLY A 281 2.55 -6.91 -34.15
CA GLY A 281 3.46 -7.49 -33.16
C GLY A 281 4.59 -6.56 -32.71
N THR A 282 4.60 -5.28 -33.12
CA THR A 282 5.64 -4.33 -32.71
C THR A 282 5.18 -3.45 -31.56
N VAL A 283 6.15 -3.00 -30.76
CA VAL A 283 5.93 -2.10 -29.62
C VAL A 283 6.75 -0.83 -29.81
N GLU A 284 6.08 0.31 -29.70
CA GLU A 284 6.72 1.63 -29.76
C GLU A 284 6.53 2.36 -28.44
N ARG A 285 7.62 2.90 -27.88
CA ARG A 285 7.52 3.77 -26.70
C ARG A 285 7.28 5.20 -27.17
N CYS A 286 6.19 5.82 -26.73
CA CYS A 286 5.97 7.24 -26.98
C CYS A 286 6.98 8.07 -26.20
N ALA A 287 7.71 8.94 -26.91
CA ALA A 287 8.55 9.93 -26.29
C ALA A 287 7.67 10.91 -25.48
N ASP A 288 8.03 11.16 -24.22
CA ASP A 288 7.41 12.20 -23.41
C ASP A 288 7.59 13.57 -24.10
N PRO A 289 6.51 14.25 -24.53
CA PRO A 289 6.64 15.56 -25.16
C PRO A 289 7.24 16.61 -24.20
N ARG A 290 7.33 16.34 -22.88
CA ARG A 290 7.91 17.28 -21.90
C ARG A 290 9.43 17.34 -21.90
N ARG A 291 10.15 16.50 -22.65
CA ARG A 291 11.63 16.52 -22.75
C ARG A 291 12.21 17.20 -24.00
N ARG A 292 11.39 17.72 -24.93
CA ARG A 292 11.90 18.68 -25.92
C ARG A 292 11.90 20.07 -25.31
N ARG A 293 13.03 20.51 -24.74
CA ARG A 293 13.30 21.96 -24.58
C ARG A 293 13.21 22.56 -25.99
N PRO A 294 12.29 23.50 -26.27
CA PRO A 294 12.39 24.26 -27.49
C PRO A 294 13.67 25.08 -27.39
N ARG A 295 14.59 24.94 -28.36
CA ARG A 295 15.61 25.97 -28.58
C ARG A 295 14.84 27.28 -28.74
N ARG A 296 15.02 28.23 -27.81
CA ARG A 296 14.41 29.56 -27.88
C ARG A 296 14.96 30.29 -29.10
N GLY A 297 14.23 30.22 -30.21
CA GLY A 297 14.21 31.27 -31.23
C GLY A 297 13.18 32.34 -30.82
N PRO A 298 13.37 33.61 -31.20
CA PRO A 298 12.56 34.70 -30.67
C PRO A 298 11.09 34.59 -31.07
N ALA A 299 10.24 34.86 -30.07
CA ALA A 299 8.79 34.71 -30.12
C ALA A 299 8.13 35.65 -31.14
N ARG A 300 7.24 35.10 -31.97
CA ARG A 300 6.12 35.84 -32.55
C ARG A 300 4.85 35.52 -31.76
N ARG A 301 4.21 36.57 -31.26
CA ARG A 301 2.95 36.55 -30.50
C ARG A 301 1.80 36.11 -31.40
N GLY A 302 0.92 35.26 -30.88
CA GLY A 302 -0.41 35.03 -31.44
C GLY A 302 -1.05 33.73 -30.96
N GLY A 303 -2.14 33.83 -30.19
CA GLY A 303 -3.21 32.82 -30.20
C GLY A 303 -3.33 31.88 -29.01
N ALA A 304 -4.38 32.14 -28.21
CA ALA A 304 -5.25 31.23 -27.46
C ALA A 304 -4.62 30.17 -26.52
N GLU A 305 -4.73 30.43 -25.22
CA GLU A 305 -4.41 29.52 -24.12
C GLU A 305 -5.58 28.55 -23.86
N PRO A 306 -5.40 27.21 -23.93
CA PRO A 306 -6.41 26.27 -23.44
C PRO A 306 -6.28 26.12 -21.92
N LYS A 307 -7.43 26.21 -21.24
CA LYS A 307 -7.61 26.08 -19.78
C LYS A 307 -6.89 24.84 -19.22
N ARG A 308 -6.00 25.06 -18.26
CA ARG A 308 -5.38 23.99 -17.45
C ARG A 308 -6.42 23.38 -16.51
N CYS A 309 -6.72 22.10 -16.68
CA CYS A 309 -7.36 21.29 -15.65
C CYS A 309 -6.36 21.08 -14.50
N ARG A 310 -6.68 21.64 -13.33
CA ARG A 310 -5.90 21.52 -12.09
C ARG A 310 -6.41 20.29 -11.35
N ALA A 311 -5.67 19.19 -11.39
CA ALA A 311 -5.93 18.05 -10.51
C ALA A 311 -5.53 18.43 -9.08
N VAL A 312 -6.51 18.49 -8.18
CA VAL A 312 -6.32 18.68 -6.74
C VAL A 312 -6.19 17.29 -6.13
N ALA A 313 -4.99 16.91 -5.71
CA ALA A 313 -4.78 15.73 -4.87
C ALA A 313 -5.04 16.16 -3.42
N GLY A 314 -6.04 15.56 -2.78
CA GLY A 314 -6.35 15.76 -1.35
C GLY A 314 -5.35 15.01 -0.46
N PRO A 315 -5.17 15.45 0.79
CA PRO A 315 -4.23 14.84 1.73
C PRO A 315 -4.72 13.47 2.23
N ILE A 316 -3.76 12.56 2.41
CA ILE A 316 -3.95 11.25 3.03
C ILE A 316 -4.02 11.47 4.54
N GLY A 317 -5.22 11.38 5.10
CA GLY A 317 -5.44 11.30 6.54
C GLY A 317 -5.74 9.86 6.90
N SER A 318 -4.83 9.22 7.63
CA SER A 318 -5.14 8.03 8.43
C SER A 318 -6.02 8.48 9.59
N GLY A 319 -7.33 8.34 9.43
CA GLY A 319 -8.31 8.56 10.46
C GLY A 319 -9.49 7.64 10.20
N SER A 320 -9.62 6.61 11.01
CA SER A 320 -10.85 5.82 11.14
C SER A 320 -11.96 6.76 11.63
N GLY A 321 -12.65 7.38 10.68
CA GLY A 321 -13.80 8.23 10.91
C GLY A 321 -15.06 7.53 10.42
N ILE A 322 -15.70 6.76 11.29
CA ILE A 322 -17.07 6.29 11.07
C ILE A 322 -17.99 7.52 11.14
N GLU A 323 -18.40 8.05 9.99
CA GLU A 323 -19.55 8.94 9.90
C GLU A 323 -20.74 8.20 9.29
N GLN A 324 -21.70 7.85 10.15
CA GLN A 324 -23.05 7.47 9.77
C GLN A 324 -23.72 8.63 9.01
N CYS A 325 -24.02 8.46 7.72
CA CYS A 325 -24.92 9.36 7.02
C CYS A 325 -26.36 9.19 7.54
N GLN A 326 -26.82 10.17 8.33
CA GLN A 326 -28.24 10.41 8.55
C GLN A 326 -28.91 10.83 7.23
N ARG A 327 -30.01 10.15 6.88
CA ARG A 327 -30.91 10.55 5.79
C ARG A 327 -31.58 11.89 6.12
N VAL A 328 -31.33 12.92 5.32
CA VAL A 328 -32.16 14.13 5.31
C VAL A 328 -32.41 14.57 3.85
N GLY A 329 -33.70 14.66 3.49
CA GLY A 329 -34.23 15.59 2.49
C GLY A 329 -34.18 15.17 1.01
N ARG A 330 -35.26 14.53 0.52
CA ARG A 330 -35.59 14.53 -0.92
C ARG A 330 -36.01 15.94 -1.36
N PRO A 331 -35.53 16.50 -2.49
CA PRO A 331 -36.19 17.63 -3.10
C PRO A 331 -37.45 17.18 -3.84
N ARG A 332 -38.56 17.88 -3.59
CA ARG A 332 -39.81 17.81 -4.36
C ARG A 332 -39.53 18.19 -5.82
N VAL A 333 -39.93 17.35 -6.75
CA VAL A 333 -40.06 17.70 -8.16
C VAL A 333 -41.50 18.16 -8.38
N ASP A 334 -41.67 19.45 -8.66
CA ASP A 334 -42.92 20.02 -9.15
C ASP A 334 -43.15 19.56 -10.59
N VAL A 335 -44.16 18.72 -10.79
CA VAL A 335 -44.71 18.40 -12.11
C VAL A 335 -45.74 19.47 -12.47
N ARG A 336 -45.35 20.47 -13.25
CA ARG A 336 -46.32 21.31 -13.97
C ARG A 336 -46.81 20.56 -15.21
N ARG A 337 -48.09 20.19 -15.17
CA ARG A 337 -48.88 19.83 -16.35
C ARG A 337 -49.01 21.04 -17.27
N ARG A 338 -48.66 20.87 -18.54
CA ARG A 338 -49.55 21.08 -19.69
C ARG A 338 -48.94 20.46 -20.94
#